data_AF-A0AAU8FN86-F1
#
_entry.id   AF-A0AAU8FN86-F1
#
_cell.length_a   1.000
_cell.length_b   1.000
_cell.length_c   1.000
_cell.angle_alpha   90.00
_cell.angle_beta   90.00
_cell.angle_gamma   90.00
#
_symmetry.space_group_name_H-M   'P 1'
#
loop_
_entity.id
_entity.type
_entity.pdbx_description
1 polymer ?
#
loop_
_entity_poly.entity_id
_entity_poly.type
_entity_poly.pdbx_seq_one_letter_code
_entity_poly.pdbx_strand_id
1 'polypeptide(L)'
;MTSLKLFILFVMITMMQHHGIIYRTGSRRPSALTRNAMDELAKPKAAHMLGTWRISGVSTTDRGAVQPDGQPVTRHEADDKRNMLISFFPDSTFTRVTTEGEYTTGRWDFDTAAHTIFLTSNRKTEEIGVFFSFADNGLRLVNFEFSPNESVSLIEYGRKLSRPQDDPYFGDNNWWRIKPDKPENDTQIRARLLNYLAHTASILKSAQIREQDYISMEFSQGIVKLYNVGIGVVKKDKIPATWLSSFYSVEEARKAYDMFEDYLFTGRHKKYQSGNWVRDDYNILVDIQNGMKKK
;
A
#
# COMPACT_ATOMS: atom_id res chain seq x y z
N MET A 1 12.84 10.12 35.00
CA MET A 1 12.33 10.46 33.65
C MET A 1 12.80 9.51 32.53
N THR A 2 13.80 8.65 32.75
CA THR A 2 14.32 7.71 31.74
C THR A 2 13.46 6.45 31.55
N SER A 3 12.84 5.94 32.63
CA SER A 3 11.98 4.74 32.58
C SER A 3 10.70 4.92 31.76
N LEU A 4 10.01 6.05 31.90
CA LEU A 4 8.78 6.36 31.15
C LEU A 4 9.04 6.47 29.64
N LYS A 5 10.16 7.08 29.23
CA LYS A 5 10.56 7.18 27.82
C LYS A 5 10.86 5.81 27.21
N LEU A 6 11.53 4.93 27.97
CA LEU A 6 11.82 3.54 27.53
C LEU A 6 10.54 2.71 27.42
N PHE A 7 9.59 2.88 28.36
CA PHE A 7 8.30 2.21 28.30
C PHE A 7 7.46 2.65 27.10
N ILE A 8 7.36 3.96 26.84
CA ILE A 8 6.65 4.49 25.66
C ILE A 8 7.30 4.00 24.37
N LEU A 9 8.64 4.00 24.29
CA LEU A 9 9.36 3.46 23.14
C LEU A 9 9.08 1.96 22.93
N PHE A 10 9.05 1.17 24.00
CA PHE A 10 8.72 -0.26 23.92
C PHE A 10 7.27 -0.49 23.45
N VAL A 11 6.30 0.27 23.98
CA VAL A 11 4.89 0.22 23.54
C VAL A 11 4.76 0.63 22.07
N MET A 12 5.48 1.66 21.62
CA MET A 12 5.50 2.03 20.21
C MET A 12 6.09 0.90 19.35
N ILE A 13 7.22 0.30 19.76
CA ILE A 13 7.85 -0.81 19.03
C ILE A 13 6.89 -2.01 18.92
N THR A 14 6.17 -2.37 19.99
CA THR A 14 5.24 -3.51 19.96
C THR A 14 3.98 -3.22 19.13
N MET A 15 3.42 -2.00 19.21
CA MET A 15 2.30 -1.60 18.33
C MET A 15 2.72 -1.54 16.85
N MET A 16 3.93 -1.07 16.56
CA MET A 16 4.49 -1.02 15.20
C MET A 16 4.76 -2.40 14.61
N GLN A 17 5.26 -3.35 15.42
CA GLN A 17 5.39 -4.75 15.03
C GLN A 17 4.03 -5.38 14.73
N HIS A 18 2.98 -5.00 15.45
CA HIS A 18 1.63 -5.48 15.21
C HIS A 18 1.05 -5.04 13.86
N HIS A 19 1.50 -3.91 13.32
CA HIS A 19 1.08 -3.40 12.00
C HIS A 19 2.07 -3.75 10.87
N GLY A 20 3.12 -4.52 11.15
CA GLY A 20 4.12 -4.91 10.17
C GLY A 20 4.91 -3.73 9.61
N ILE A 21 5.13 -2.69 10.42
CA ILE A 21 5.94 -1.53 10.06
C ILE A 21 7.41 -1.83 10.39
N ILE A 22 8.29 -1.80 9.39
CA ILE A 22 9.73 -2.07 9.55
C ILE A 22 10.53 -0.88 9.04
N TYR A 23 11.38 -0.28 9.89
CA TYR A 23 12.21 0.86 9.53
C TYR A 23 13.50 0.46 8.83
N ARG A 24 13.93 1.29 7.89
CA ARG A 24 15.24 1.24 7.27
C ARG A 24 16.25 1.99 8.14
N THR A 25 17.39 1.38 8.39
CA THR A 25 18.50 2.05 9.09
C THR A 25 19.17 3.06 8.15
N GLY A 26 19.38 4.28 8.65
CA GLY A 26 20.22 5.29 7.97
C GLY A 26 19.56 6.06 6.83
N SER A 27 18.25 6.31 6.87
CA SER A 27 17.63 7.19 5.87
C SER A 27 18.14 8.63 5.96
N ARG A 28 18.41 9.24 4.80
CA ARG A 28 18.65 10.68 4.70
C ARG A 28 17.30 11.35 4.54
N ARG A 29 17.00 12.35 5.37
CA ARG A 29 15.83 13.21 5.14
C ARG A 29 15.95 13.84 3.75
N PRO A 30 14.89 13.80 2.93
CA PRO A 30 14.87 14.54 1.68
C PRO A 30 15.15 16.02 1.95
N SER A 31 15.91 16.66 1.06
CA SER A 31 16.05 18.12 1.07
C SER A 31 14.66 18.75 0.92
N ALA A 32 14.38 19.78 1.73
CA ALA A 32 13.14 20.55 1.60
C ALA A 32 12.98 21.08 0.17
N LEU A 33 11.76 21.00 -0.37
CA LEU A 33 11.44 21.57 -1.68
C LEU A 33 11.51 23.09 -1.62
N THR A 34 11.91 23.72 -2.73
CA THR A 34 11.82 25.17 -2.86
C THR A 34 10.36 25.61 -3.00
N ARG A 35 10.04 26.85 -2.59
CA ARG A 35 8.68 27.41 -2.71
C ARG A 35 8.12 27.29 -4.12
N ASN A 36 8.92 27.63 -5.14
CA ASN A 36 8.50 27.52 -6.54
C ASN A 36 8.17 26.08 -6.95
N ALA A 37 8.91 25.09 -6.44
CA ALA A 37 8.61 23.69 -6.71
C ALA A 37 7.31 23.24 -6.02
N MET A 38 7.04 23.74 -4.81
CA MET A 38 5.76 23.50 -4.12
C MET A 38 4.60 24.13 -4.89
N ASP A 39 4.73 25.39 -5.32
CA ASP A 39 3.71 26.10 -6.09
C ASP A 39 3.39 25.40 -7.42
N GLU A 40 4.40 24.87 -8.11
CA GLU A 40 4.18 24.06 -9.32
C GLU A 40 3.43 22.75 -9.01
N LEU A 41 3.81 22.05 -7.95
CA LEU A 41 3.20 20.77 -7.55
C LEU A 41 1.78 20.93 -6.98
N ALA A 42 1.42 22.13 -6.50
CA ALA A 42 0.06 22.47 -6.07
C ALA A 42 -0.90 22.67 -7.25
N LYS A 43 -0.40 22.80 -8.49
CA LYS A 43 -1.28 22.97 -9.65
C LYS A 43 -2.08 21.70 -9.94
N PRO A 44 -3.37 21.80 -10.27
CA PRO A 44 -4.20 20.65 -10.59
C PRO A 44 -3.85 20.12 -11.98
N LYS A 45 -2.93 19.15 -12.05
CA LYS A 45 -2.51 18.52 -13.31
C LYS A 45 -2.63 17.01 -13.18
N ALA A 46 -3.04 16.32 -14.25
CA ALA A 46 -3.09 14.86 -14.32
C ALA A 46 -1.76 14.21 -13.89
N ALA A 47 -0.63 14.78 -14.30
CA ALA A 47 0.70 14.29 -13.93
C ALA A 47 0.97 14.30 -12.42
N HIS A 48 0.28 15.16 -11.66
CA HIS A 48 0.44 15.25 -10.21
C HIS A 48 -0.36 14.19 -9.47
N MET A 49 -1.42 13.62 -10.08
CA MET A 49 -2.17 12.48 -9.52
C MET A 49 -1.34 11.19 -9.46
N LEU A 50 -0.34 11.05 -10.33
CA LEU A 50 0.44 9.81 -10.47
C LEU A 50 1.16 9.42 -9.18
N GLY A 51 1.03 8.15 -8.80
CA GLY A 51 1.60 7.59 -7.57
C GLY A 51 0.54 6.96 -6.68
N THR A 52 0.95 6.60 -5.46
CA THR A 52 0.11 6.02 -4.42
C THR A 52 -0.17 7.03 -3.33
N TRP A 53 -1.43 7.15 -2.95
CA TRP A 53 -1.96 8.06 -1.95
C TRP A 53 -2.65 7.28 -0.85
N ARG A 54 -2.43 7.70 0.39
CA ARG A 54 -3.06 7.11 1.58
C ARG A 54 -4.02 8.09 2.17
N ILE A 55 -5.21 7.66 2.55
CA ILE A 55 -6.13 8.52 3.31
C ILE A 55 -5.46 9.04 4.60
N SER A 56 -5.55 10.34 4.84
CA SER A 56 -5.02 11.01 6.03
C SER A 56 -6.11 11.65 6.89
N GLY A 57 -7.29 11.91 6.34
CA GLY A 57 -8.43 12.46 7.07
C GLY A 57 -9.70 12.52 6.22
N VAL A 58 -10.84 12.61 6.91
CA VAL A 58 -12.17 12.82 6.31
C VAL A 58 -12.76 14.06 6.95
N SER A 59 -13.35 14.95 6.15
CA SER A 59 -14.09 16.11 6.63
C SER A 59 -15.55 15.97 6.21
N THR A 60 -16.45 15.97 7.19
CA THR A 60 -17.91 16.03 6.98
C THR A 60 -18.45 17.20 7.78
N THR A 61 -18.76 18.32 7.14
CA THR A 61 -19.31 19.50 7.82
C THR A 61 -20.48 20.04 7.01
N ASP A 62 -21.57 20.49 7.65
CA ASP A 62 -22.63 21.30 6.99
C ASP A 62 -22.13 22.68 6.51
N ARG A 63 -20.83 22.93 6.65
CA ARG A 63 -20.11 24.10 6.18
C ARG A 63 -18.86 23.59 5.48
N GLY A 64 -18.93 23.41 4.17
CA GLY A 64 -17.88 23.75 3.19
C GLY A 64 -16.44 23.62 3.67
N ALA A 65 -15.68 22.68 3.12
CA ALA A 65 -14.26 22.59 3.43
C ALA A 65 -13.51 23.92 3.18
N VAL A 66 -12.58 24.23 4.10
CA VAL A 66 -11.51 25.26 4.08
C VAL A 66 -11.90 26.68 4.56
N GLN A 67 -11.39 27.07 5.75
CA GLN A 67 -11.16 28.49 6.08
C GLN A 67 -9.91 29.00 5.35
N PRO A 68 -9.86 30.28 4.92
CA PRO A 68 -8.75 30.86 4.15
C PRO A 68 -7.36 30.85 4.83
N ASP A 69 -7.25 30.36 6.06
CA ASP A 69 -6.06 30.46 6.92
C ASP A 69 -5.20 29.18 6.98
N GLY A 70 -5.61 28.10 6.31
CA GLY A 70 -4.81 26.88 6.20
C GLY A 70 -4.78 26.01 7.46
N GLN A 71 -5.68 26.21 8.42
CA GLN A 71 -5.81 25.30 9.56
C GLN A 71 -6.66 24.06 9.19
N PRO A 72 -6.26 22.84 9.62
CA PRO A 72 -7.02 21.63 9.32
C PRO A 72 -8.40 21.65 10.00
N VAL A 73 -9.44 21.37 9.20
CA VAL A 73 -10.80 21.15 9.70
C VAL A 73 -10.79 19.93 10.62
N THR A 74 -11.46 20.08 11.76
CA THR A 74 -11.57 19.16 12.90
C THR A 74 -11.37 17.68 12.57
N ARG A 75 -10.35 17.11 13.21
CA ARG A 75 -10.04 15.68 13.33
C ARG A 75 -11.32 14.89 13.67
N HIS A 76 -11.84 14.10 12.75
CA HIS A 76 -12.66 12.96 13.16
C HIS A 76 -11.78 11.99 13.96
N GLU A 77 -12.32 11.48 15.06
CA GLU A 77 -11.67 10.40 15.81
C GLU A 77 -11.39 9.25 14.84
N ALA A 78 -10.19 8.69 14.98
CA ALA A 78 -9.69 7.58 14.19
C ALA A 78 -10.47 6.29 14.51
N ASP A 79 -11.78 6.26 14.28
CA ASP A 79 -12.61 5.06 14.39
C ASP A 79 -12.47 4.22 13.10
N ASP A 80 -11.22 3.79 12.90
CA ASP A 80 -10.71 2.46 12.57
C ASP A 80 -11.24 1.65 11.37
N LYS A 81 -12.10 2.19 10.48
CA LYS A 81 -12.67 1.38 9.38
C LYS A 81 -12.55 1.92 7.97
N ARG A 82 -11.72 2.93 7.73
CA ARG A 82 -11.59 3.54 6.40
C ARG A 82 -10.15 3.85 5.99
N ASN A 83 -9.17 3.08 6.46
CA ASN A 83 -7.81 3.20 5.92
C ASN A 83 -7.80 2.67 4.48
N MET A 84 -7.30 3.49 3.56
CA MET A 84 -7.33 3.21 2.12
C MET A 84 -6.06 3.72 1.44
N LEU A 85 -5.57 2.93 0.49
CA LEU A 85 -4.64 3.36 -0.55
C LEU A 85 -5.38 3.49 -1.88
N ILE A 86 -5.07 4.53 -2.64
CA ILE A 86 -5.41 4.65 -4.06
C ILE A 86 -4.15 4.93 -4.87
N SER A 87 -3.95 4.20 -5.96
CA SER A 87 -2.80 4.37 -6.84
C SER A 87 -3.24 4.72 -8.25
N PHE A 88 -2.65 5.76 -8.83
CA PHE A 88 -2.89 6.22 -10.19
C PHE A 88 -1.68 5.96 -11.08
N PHE A 89 -1.92 5.30 -12.21
CA PHE A 89 -0.87 4.88 -13.14
C PHE A 89 -0.91 5.65 -14.45
N PRO A 90 0.25 5.79 -15.15
CA PRO A 90 0.34 6.53 -16.41
C PRO A 90 -0.50 5.96 -17.58
N ASP A 91 -0.94 4.71 -17.49
CA ASP A 91 -1.79 4.04 -18.48
C ASP A 91 -3.29 4.29 -18.26
N SER A 92 -3.63 5.33 -17.51
CA SER A 92 -4.99 5.68 -17.10
C SER A 92 -5.70 4.58 -16.30
N THR A 93 -4.97 3.66 -15.68
CA THR A 93 -5.52 2.70 -14.71
C THR A 93 -5.34 3.20 -13.28
N PHE A 94 -6.25 2.80 -12.40
CA PHE A 94 -6.10 3.00 -10.97
C PHE A 94 -6.40 1.72 -10.19
N THR A 95 -5.88 1.66 -8.97
CA THR A 95 -6.24 0.64 -7.98
C THR A 95 -6.57 1.29 -6.66
N ARG A 96 -7.46 0.67 -5.90
CA ARG A 96 -7.88 1.08 -4.55
C ARG A 96 -7.85 -0.13 -3.63
N VAL A 97 -7.23 0.00 -2.48
CA VAL A 97 -7.07 -1.07 -1.48
C VAL A 97 -7.44 -0.55 -0.10
N THR A 98 -8.30 -1.26 0.63
CA THR A 98 -8.59 -0.94 2.04
C THR A 98 -7.88 -1.89 3.00
N THR A 99 -7.84 -1.55 4.28
CA THR A 99 -7.32 -2.43 5.35
C THR A 99 -8.12 -3.71 5.54
N GLU A 100 -9.40 -3.70 5.14
CA GLU A 100 -10.31 -4.85 5.18
C GLU A 100 -10.12 -5.78 3.98
N GLY A 101 -9.17 -5.48 3.10
CA GLY A 101 -8.82 -6.29 1.94
C GLY A 101 -9.69 -6.02 0.71
N GLU A 102 -10.59 -5.03 0.76
CA GLU A 102 -11.35 -4.63 -0.42
C GLU A 102 -10.39 -4.11 -1.49
N TYR A 103 -10.54 -4.64 -2.70
CA TYR A 103 -9.70 -4.31 -3.85
C TYR A 103 -10.59 -3.87 -5.01
N THR A 104 -10.33 -2.67 -5.53
CA THR A 104 -10.99 -2.14 -6.72
C THR A 104 -9.95 -1.75 -7.74
N THR A 105 -10.25 -2.00 -9.02
CA THR A 105 -9.47 -1.49 -10.14
C THR A 105 -10.40 -0.84 -11.16
N GLY A 106 -9.88 0.08 -11.95
CA GLY A 106 -10.65 0.82 -12.92
C GLY A 106 -9.79 1.71 -13.79
N ARG A 107 -10.46 2.63 -14.50
CA ARG A 107 -9.83 3.66 -15.30
C ARG A 107 -10.02 5.03 -14.66
N TRP A 108 -9.04 5.91 -14.82
CA TRP A 108 -9.16 7.29 -14.39
C TRP A 108 -8.86 8.25 -15.53
N ASP A 109 -9.47 9.42 -15.46
CA ASP A 109 -9.17 10.58 -16.31
C ASP A 109 -9.25 11.87 -15.49
N PHE A 110 -8.57 12.93 -15.91
CA PHE A 110 -8.48 14.17 -15.15
C PHE A 110 -8.74 15.39 -16.03
N ASP A 111 -9.78 16.14 -15.69
CA ASP A 111 -10.09 17.40 -16.31
C ASP A 111 -9.34 18.54 -15.60
N THR A 112 -8.35 19.09 -16.29
CA THR A 112 -7.52 20.19 -15.78
C THR A 112 -8.25 21.52 -15.72
N ALA A 113 -9.31 21.72 -16.51
CA ALA A 113 -10.10 22.95 -16.49
C ALA A 113 -11.12 22.93 -15.34
N ALA A 114 -11.77 21.79 -15.12
CA ALA A 114 -12.75 21.60 -14.04
C ALA A 114 -12.10 21.24 -12.69
N HIS A 115 -10.82 20.87 -12.68
CA HIS A 115 -10.13 20.29 -11.53
C HIS A 115 -10.85 19.03 -10.99
N THR A 116 -11.34 18.18 -11.88
CA THR A 116 -12.07 16.96 -11.51
C THR A 116 -11.32 15.72 -11.96
N ILE A 117 -11.46 14.65 -11.18
CA ILE A 117 -11.06 13.30 -11.57
C ILE A 117 -12.30 12.44 -11.80
N PHE A 118 -12.27 11.66 -12.88
CA PHE A 118 -13.29 10.68 -13.20
C PHE A 118 -12.74 9.29 -12.88
N LEU A 119 -13.37 8.57 -11.95
CA LEU A 119 -13.00 7.20 -11.60
C LEU A 119 -14.06 6.23 -12.15
N THR A 120 -13.69 5.40 -13.11
CA THR A 120 -14.59 4.42 -13.72
C THR A 120 -14.24 3.01 -13.27
N SER A 121 -15.16 2.35 -12.55
CA SER A 121 -15.04 0.95 -12.15
C SER A 121 -16.41 0.26 -12.20
N ASN A 122 -16.46 -1.01 -12.59
CA ASN A 122 -17.71 -1.79 -12.65
C ASN A 122 -18.85 -1.07 -13.42
N ARG A 123 -18.52 -0.39 -14.52
CA ARG A 123 -19.45 0.41 -15.36
C ARG A 123 -20.10 1.60 -14.63
N LYS A 124 -19.57 2.00 -13.48
CA LYS A 124 -19.95 3.22 -12.76
C LYS A 124 -18.80 4.21 -12.86
N THR A 125 -19.14 5.47 -13.11
CA THR A 125 -18.18 6.58 -13.15
C THR A 125 -18.52 7.54 -12.02
N GLU A 126 -17.53 7.81 -11.17
CA GLU A 126 -17.57 8.81 -10.11
C GLU A 126 -16.81 10.05 -10.59
N GLU A 127 -17.42 11.22 -10.48
CA GLU A 127 -16.78 12.52 -10.71
C GLU A 127 -16.47 13.15 -9.36
N ILE A 128 -15.21 13.53 -9.13
CA ILE A 128 -14.71 13.97 -7.84
C ILE A 128 -13.89 15.25 -8.04
N GLY A 129 -14.17 16.30 -7.27
CA GLY A 129 -13.37 17.53 -7.26
C GLY A 129 -12.00 17.29 -6.63
N VAL A 130 -10.94 17.90 -7.17
CA VAL A 130 -9.56 17.67 -6.74
C VAL A 130 -8.81 18.97 -6.52
N PHE A 131 -8.19 19.10 -5.35
CA PHE A 131 -7.20 20.15 -5.10
C PHE A 131 -5.98 19.61 -4.37
N PHE A 132 -4.82 20.18 -4.69
CA PHE A 132 -3.54 19.80 -4.10
C PHE A 132 -3.11 20.81 -3.04
N SER A 133 -2.54 20.30 -1.96
CA SER A 133 -1.97 21.13 -0.89
C SER A 133 -0.75 20.43 -0.28
N PHE A 134 -0.20 21.01 0.78
CA PHE A 134 0.92 20.45 1.53
C PHE A 134 0.58 20.42 3.01
N ALA A 135 0.99 19.35 3.69
CA ALA A 135 1.01 19.28 5.14
C ALA A 135 2.20 20.07 5.71
N ASP A 136 2.17 20.38 7.01
CA ASP A 136 3.23 21.14 7.70
C ASP A 136 4.63 20.49 7.60
N ASN A 137 4.67 19.17 7.44
CA ASN A 137 5.90 18.40 7.26
C ASN A 137 6.40 18.38 5.79
N GLY A 138 5.76 19.14 4.90
CA GLY A 138 6.10 19.24 3.48
C GLY A 138 5.60 18.07 2.62
N LEU A 139 4.84 17.13 3.19
CA LEU A 139 4.23 16.05 2.41
C LEU A 139 3.07 16.59 1.57
N ARG A 140 2.99 16.12 0.33
CA ARG A 140 1.94 16.50 -0.60
C ARG A 140 0.61 15.86 -0.20
N LEU A 141 -0.45 16.64 -0.28
CA LEU A 141 -1.83 16.22 -0.07
C LEU A 141 -2.60 16.36 -1.39
N VAL A 142 -3.48 15.40 -1.64
CA VAL A 142 -4.57 15.53 -2.60
C VAL A 142 -5.88 15.44 -1.84
N ASN A 143 -6.79 16.35 -2.11
CA ASN A 143 -8.09 16.39 -1.45
C ASN A 143 -9.16 16.07 -2.48
N PHE A 144 -9.99 15.09 -2.16
CA PHE A 144 -11.13 14.66 -2.95
C PHE A 144 -12.39 15.27 -2.36
N GLU A 145 -13.09 16.06 -3.15
CA GLU A 145 -14.35 16.70 -2.79
C GLU A 145 -15.49 15.97 -3.49
N PHE A 146 -16.29 15.24 -2.70
CA PHE A 146 -17.44 14.46 -3.19
C PHE A 146 -18.73 15.30 -3.19
N SER A 147 -18.81 16.23 -2.25
CA SER A 147 -19.87 17.23 -2.16
C SER A 147 -19.32 18.46 -1.41
N PRO A 148 -20.04 19.60 -1.39
CA PRO A 148 -19.60 20.78 -0.63
C PRO A 148 -19.32 20.47 0.85
N ASN A 149 -19.96 19.44 1.39
CA ASN A 149 -19.91 19.10 2.81
C ASN A 149 -19.11 17.82 3.09
N GLU A 150 -18.54 17.17 2.06
CA GLU A 150 -17.83 15.91 2.19
C GLU A 150 -16.55 15.93 1.37
N SER A 151 -15.41 15.86 2.08
CA SER A 151 -14.10 15.75 1.46
C SER A 151 -13.23 14.73 2.17
N VAL A 152 -12.28 14.17 1.43
CA VAL A 152 -11.27 13.24 1.93
C VAL A 152 -9.89 13.78 1.56
N SER A 153 -9.01 13.92 2.55
CA SER A 153 -7.61 14.24 2.33
C SER A 153 -6.80 12.96 2.23
N LEU A 154 -5.95 12.88 1.21
CA LEU A 154 -5.00 11.81 1.01
C LEU A 154 -3.58 12.36 0.98
N ILE A 155 -2.69 11.72 1.72
CA ILE A 155 -1.27 12.04 1.79
C ILE A 155 -0.47 11.18 0.82
N GLU A 156 0.56 11.75 0.19
CA GLU A 156 1.46 11.02 -0.68
C GLU A 156 2.14 9.88 0.10
N TYR A 157 1.92 8.64 -0.34
CA TYR A 157 2.50 7.44 0.25
C TYR A 157 3.67 6.92 -0.58
N GLY A 158 3.57 7.01 -1.91
CA GLY A 158 4.61 6.57 -2.82
C GLY A 158 4.58 7.34 -4.13
N ARG A 159 5.71 7.95 -4.50
CA ARG A 159 5.84 8.60 -5.81
C ARG A 159 5.75 7.58 -6.94
N LYS A 160 5.32 8.03 -8.12
CA LYS A 160 5.30 7.19 -9.33
C LYS A 160 6.68 6.56 -9.59
N LEU A 161 6.69 5.28 -9.93
CA LEU A 161 7.89 4.60 -10.40
C LEU A 161 8.07 4.84 -11.90
N SER A 162 9.31 4.73 -12.39
CA SER A 162 9.60 4.80 -13.83
C SER A 162 8.90 3.69 -14.62
N ARG A 163 8.79 2.51 -14.00
CA ARG A 163 8.06 1.35 -14.51
C ARG A 163 6.85 1.09 -13.61
N PRO A 164 5.62 1.35 -14.07
CA PRO A 164 4.41 1.09 -13.28
C PRO A 164 4.31 -0.37 -12.79
N GLN A 165 4.83 -1.32 -13.57
CA GLN A 165 4.82 -2.75 -13.22
C GLN A 165 5.69 -3.10 -12.01
N ASP A 166 6.61 -2.22 -11.63
CA ASP A 166 7.40 -2.38 -10.40
C ASP A 166 6.64 -1.89 -9.16
N ASP A 167 5.47 -1.25 -9.34
CA ASP A 167 4.65 -0.77 -8.23
C ASP A 167 3.87 -1.93 -7.61
N PRO A 168 3.95 -2.13 -6.28
CA PRO A 168 3.21 -3.21 -5.62
C PRO A 168 1.72 -3.11 -5.84
N TYR A 169 1.14 -1.93 -6.06
CA TYR A 169 -0.30 -1.74 -6.22
C TYR A 169 -0.76 -1.72 -7.68
N PHE A 170 0.13 -1.99 -8.65
CA PHE A 170 -0.27 -2.16 -10.04
C PHE A 170 -1.20 -3.37 -10.21
N GLY A 171 -2.12 -3.32 -11.17
CA GLY A 171 -3.18 -4.33 -11.35
C GLY A 171 -2.65 -5.77 -11.40
N ASP A 172 -1.67 -6.02 -12.25
CA ASP A 172 -1.06 -7.34 -12.44
C ASP A 172 -0.36 -7.89 -11.18
N ASN A 173 0.02 -7.02 -10.26
CA ASN A 173 0.66 -7.41 -9.00
C ASN A 173 -0.36 -7.72 -7.88
N ASN A 174 -1.67 -7.55 -8.12
CA ASN A 174 -2.71 -7.67 -7.08
C ASN A 174 -3.86 -8.62 -7.44
N TRP A 175 -3.77 -9.37 -8.54
CA TRP A 175 -4.87 -10.26 -8.92
C TRP A 175 -5.13 -11.35 -7.87
N TRP A 176 -4.14 -11.66 -7.01
CA TRP A 176 -4.32 -12.55 -5.87
C TRP A 176 -5.44 -12.13 -4.91
N ARG A 177 -5.79 -10.84 -4.86
CA ARG A 177 -6.87 -10.28 -4.03
C ARG A 177 -8.26 -10.51 -4.61
N ILE A 178 -8.36 -10.79 -5.92
CA ILE A 178 -9.63 -10.96 -6.60
C ILE A 178 -10.14 -12.36 -6.30
N LYS A 179 -11.17 -12.43 -5.46
CA LYS A 179 -11.80 -13.70 -5.08
C LYS A 179 -12.31 -14.41 -6.35
N PRO A 180 -11.92 -15.68 -6.58
CA PRO A 180 -12.43 -16.44 -7.72
C PRO A 180 -13.91 -16.81 -7.53
N ASP A 181 -14.67 -16.82 -8.62
CA ASP A 181 -16.11 -17.16 -8.62
C ASP A 181 -16.38 -18.67 -8.49
N LYS A 182 -15.33 -19.50 -8.64
CA LYS A 182 -15.39 -20.96 -8.65
C LYS A 182 -14.18 -21.54 -7.90
N PRO A 183 -14.28 -22.80 -7.43
CA PRO A 183 -13.13 -23.49 -6.85
C PRO A 183 -11.93 -23.50 -7.79
N GLU A 184 -10.74 -23.32 -7.23
CA GLU A 184 -9.46 -23.35 -7.93
C GLU A 184 -8.77 -24.71 -7.75
N ASN A 185 -8.14 -25.23 -8.80
CA ASN A 185 -7.27 -26.41 -8.68
C ASN A 185 -5.87 -26.04 -8.14
N ASP A 186 -5.05 -27.03 -7.84
CA ASP A 186 -3.71 -26.87 -7.25
C ASP A 186 -2.79 -25.94 -8.06
N THR A 187 -2.91 -25.96 -9.39
CA THR A 187 -2.11 -25.09 -10.26
C THR A 187 -2.57 -23.64 -10.15
N GLN A 188 -3.89 -23.41 -10.10
CA GLN A 188 -4.47 -22.08 -9.93
C GLN A 188 -4.19 -21.49 -8.55
N ILE A 189 -4.35 -22.29 -7.48
CA ILE A 189 -4.00 -21.91 -6.10
C ILE A 189 -2.51 -21.55 -6.01
N ARG A 190 -1.63 -22.35 -6.63
CA ARG A 190 -0.20 -22.05 -6.70
C ARG A 190 0.08 -20.75 -7.45
N ALA A 191 -0.58 -20.51 -8.58
CA ALA A 191 -0.42 -19.26 -9.33
C ALA A 191 -0.82 -18.05 -8.48
N ARG A 192 -1.90 -18.16 -7.70
CA ARG A 192 -2.38 -17.10 -6.80
C ARG A 192 -1.38 -16.81 -5.69
N LEU A 193 -0.86 -17.86 -5.06
CA LEU A 193 0.23 -17.76 -4.10
C LEU A 193 1.46 -17.08 -4.71
N LEU A 194 1.88 -17.49 -5.91
CA LEU A 194 3.03 -16.90 -6.59
C LEU A 194 2.84 -15.41 -6.91
N ASN A 195 1.61 -14.98 -7.21
CA ASN A 195 1.29 -13.57 -7.38
C ASN A 195 1.36 -12.79 -6.07
N TYR A 196 0.86 -13.34 -4.96
CA TYR A 196 1.05 -12.73 -3.63
C TYR A 196 2.54 -12.61 -3.23
N LEU A 197 3.35 -13.62 -3.54
CA LEU A 197 4.80 -13.54 -3.30
C LEU A 197 5.46 -12.47 -4.20
N ALA A 198 4.99 -12.34 -5.45
CA ALA A 198 5.43 -11.27 -6.36
C ALA A 198 5.11 -9.89 -5.77
N HIS A 199 3.86 -9.71 -5.33
CA HIS A 199 3.37 -8.52 -4.66
C HIS A 199 4.25 -8.13 -3.49
N THR A 200 4.50 -9.08 -2.59
CA THR A 200 5.34 -8.87 -1.40
C THR A 200 6.77 -8.46 -1.80
N ALA A 201 7.34 -9.08 -2.83
CA ALA A 201 8.64 -8.66 -3.35
C ALA A 201 8.60 -7.24 -3.96
N SER A 202 7.54 -6.88 -4.69
CA SER A 202 7.34 -5.52 -5.24
C SER A 202 7.23 -4.45 -4.16
N ILE A 203 6.68 -4.76 -2.98
CA ILE A 203 6.71 -3.83 -1.83
C ILE A 203 8.15 -3.50 -1.46
N LEU A 204 9.00 -4.51 -1.25
CA LEU A 204 10.41 -4.32 -0.90
C LEU A 204 11.20 -3.62 -2.00
N LYS A 205 10.94 -3.98 -3.27
CA LYS A 205 11.58 -3.35 -4.43
C LYS A 205 11.21 -1.86 -4.54
N SER A 206 9.93 -1.54 -4.42
CA SER A 206 9.46 -0.15 -4.50
C SER A 206 9.99 0.69 -3.34
N ALA A 207 10.08 0.12 -2.13
CA ALA A 207 10.68 0.77 -0.98
C ALA A 207 12.18 1.07 -1.19
N GLN A 208 12.92 0.17 -1.84
CA GLN A 208 14.31 0.43 -2.23
C GLN A 208 14.41 1.57 -3.24
N ILE A 209 13.61 1.53 -4.31
CA ILE A 209 13.64 2.54 -5.39
C ILE A 209 13.24 3.92 -4.86
N ARG A 210 12.24 3.98 -3.98
CA ARG A 210 11.74 5.21 -3.37
C ARG A 210 12.56 5.67 -2.16
N GLU A 211 13.56 4.90 -1.77
CA GLU A 211 14.34 5.10 -0.55
C GLU A 211 13.46 5.30 0.70
N GLN A 212 12.38 4.53 0.82
CA GLN A 212 11.44 4.66 1.92
C GLN A 212 12.10 4.32 3.27
N ASP A 213 11.78 5.14 4.27
CA ASP A 213 12.27 5.02 5.64
C ASP A 213 11.62 3.87 6.39
N TYR A 214 10.44 3.44 5.95
CA TYR A 214 9.72 2.32 6.52
C TYR A 214 8.94 1.57 5.44
N ILE A 215 8.72 0.29 5.71
CA ILE A 215 7.84 -0.59 4.92
C ILE A 215 6.65 -0.91 5.79
N SER A 216 5.44 -0.80 5.24
CA SER A 216 4.20 -1.22 5.92
C SER A 216 3.53 -2.34 5.16
N MET A 217 3.12 -3.38 5.88
CA MET A 217 2.34 -4.50 5.37
C MET A 217 0.83 -4.33 5.62
N GLU A 218 0.40 -3.18 6.13
CA GLU A 218 -0.99 -2.88 6.50
C GLU A 218 -2.01 -3.19 5.39
N PHE A 219 -1.71 -2.79 4.15
CA PHE A 219 -2.59 -3.04 3.00
C PHE A 219 -2.29 -4.35 2.29
N SER A 220 -1.34 -5.15 2.79
CA SER A 220 -0.79 -6.32 2.12
C SER A 220 -0.60 -7.50 3.09
N GLN A 221 -1.45 -7.55 4.11
CA GLN A 221 -1.43 -8.63 5.09
C GLN A 221 -1.66 -9.98 4.39
N GLY A 222 -0.92 -10.99 4.83
CA GLY A 222 -1.08 -12.35 4.35
C GLY A 222 -0.19 -13.30 5.12
N ILE A 223 0.27 -14.35 4.45
CA ILE A 223 0.97 -15.47 5.09
C ILE A 223 2.48 -15.26 5.23
N VAL A 224 3.06 -14.28 4.51
CA VAL A 224 4.50 -13.98 4.58
C VAL A 224 4.82 -13.15 5.81
N LYS A 225 5.87 -13.54 6.54
CA LYS A 225 6.45 -12.78 7.63
C LYS A 225 7.88 -12.36 7.29
N LEU A 226 8.14 -11.06 7.31
CA LEU A 226 9.45 -10.48 7.04
C LEU A 226 10.26 -10.37 8.34
N TYR A 227 11.56 -10.69 8.28
CA TYR A 227 12.54 -10.54 9.34
C TYR A 227 13.76 -9.81 8.79
N ASN A 228 14.62 -9.27 9.65
CA ASN A 228 15.88 -8.71 9.19
C ASN A 228 16.77 -9.84 8.59
N VAL A 229 16.83 -9.93 7.26
CA VAL A 229 17.53 -10.98 6.51
C VAL A 229 16.87 -12.35 6.70
N GLY A 230 15.55 -12.43 6.49
CA GLY A 230 14.83 -13.69 6.60
C GLY A 230 13.36 -13.61 6.21
N ILE A 231 12.86 -14.68 5.58
CA ILE A 231 11.45 -14.84 5.23
C ILE A 231 10.91 -16.04 6.00
N GLY A 232 9.81 -15.83 6.71
CA GLY A 232 9.05 -16.92 7.33
C GLY A 232 7.58 -16.85 6.99
N VAL A 233 6.81 -17.65 7.71
CA VAL A 233 5.37 -17.77 7.56
C VAL A 233 4.66 -17.35 8.86
N VAL A 234 3.50 -16.72 8.73
CA VAL A 234 2.59 -16.43 9.85
C VAL A 234 2.07 -17.73 10.44
N LYS A 235 1.75 -17.81 11.75
CA LYS A 235 1.18 -19.04 12.32
C LYS A 235 -0.22 -19.34 11.75
N LYS A 236 -0.60 -20.61 11.62
CA LYS A 236 -1.88 -21.05 11.03
C LYS A 236 -3.11 -20.41 11.70
N ASP A 237 -3.08 -20.22 13.02
CA ASP A 237 -4.15 -19.58 13.80
C ASP A 237 -4.15 -18.04 13.72
N LYS A 238 -3.15 -17.45 13.06
CA LYS A 238 -2.95 -16.01 12.90
C LYS A 238 -3.02 -15.55 11.45
N ILE A 239 -3.46 -16.42 10.53
CA ILE A 239 -3.64 -16.05 9.13
C ILE A 239 -4.68 -14.92 9.04
N PRO A 240 -4.36 -13.78 8.40
CA PRO A 240 -5.28 -12.66 8.29
C PRO A 240 -6.58 -13.04 7.57
N ALA A 241 -7.71 -12.50 8.03
CA ALA A 241 -9.01 -12.73 7.39
C ALA A 241 -9.03 -12.26 5.92
N THR A 242 -8.32 -11.17 5.63
CA THR A 242 -8.14 -10.60 4.28
C THR A 242 -7.43 -11.56 3.32
N TRP A 243 -6.53 -12.41 3.82
CA TRP A 243 -5.93 -13.48 3.03
C TRP A 243 -6.94 -14.57 2.74
N LEU A 244 -7.65 -15.04 3.78
CA LEU A 244 -8.63 -16.13 3.64
C LEU A 244 -9.76 -15.75 2.66
N SER A 245 -10.21 -14.50 2.67
CA SER A 245 -11.28 -14.01 1.79
C SER A 245 -10.86 -13.86 0.33
N SER A 246 -9.56 -13.89 0.02
CA SER A 246 -9.03 -13.76 -1.34
C SER A 246 -9.09 -15.04 -2.19
N PHE A 247 -9.45 -16.18 -1.57
CA PHE A 247 -9.63 -17.48 -2.20
C PHE A 247 -11.11 -17.85 -2.30
N TYR A 248 -11.44 -18.87 -3.11
CA TYR A 248 -12.83 -19.34 -3.21
C TYR A 248 -13.35 -19.79 -1.84
N SER A 249 -12.55 -20.59 -1.14
CA SER A 249 -12.84 -21.12 0.20
C SER A 249 -11.65 -21.02 1.16
N VAL A 250 -11.93 -21.17 2.46
CA VAL A 250 -10.90 -21.18 3.51
C VAL A 250 -9.93 -22.35 3.36
N GLU A 251 -10.42 -23.49 2.87
CA GLU A 251 -9.63 -24.69 2.60
C GLU A 251 -8.59 -24.45 1.51
N GLU A 252 -8.97 -23.75 0.44
CA GLU A 252 -8.02 -23.37 -0.63
C GLU A 252 -6.97 -22.38 -0.13
N ALA A 253 -7.37 -21.40 0.68
CA ALA A 253 -6.43 -20.46 1.30
C ALA A 253 -5.43 -21.17 2.23
N ARG A 254 -5.88 -22.17 2.97
CA ARG A 254 -5.02 -23.03 3.81
C ARG A 254 -4.13 -23.94 2.96
N LYS A 255 -4.65 -24.43 1.84
CA LYS A 255 -3.84 -25.20 0.89
C LYS A 255 -2.70 -24.36 0.31
N ALA A 256 -2.97 -23.10 -0.08
CA ALA A 256 -1.92 -22.16 -0.48
C ALA A 256 -0.90 -21.92 0.63
N TYR A 257 -1.37 -21.77 1.87
CA TYR A 257 -0.49 -21.66 3.04
C TYR A 257 0.43 -22.88 3.16
N ASP A 258 -0.13 -24.10 3.12
CA ASP A 258 0.64 -25.34 3.26
C ASP A 258 1.68 -25.49 2.14
N MET A 259 1.34 -25.13 0.90
CA MET A 259 2.30 -25.09 -0.21
C MET A 259 3.50 -24.15 0.07
N PHE A 260 3.25 -23.01 0.69
CA PHE A 260 4.30 -22.05 1.04
C PHE A 260 5.15 -22.55 2.20
N GLU A 261 4.50 -23.03 3.27
CA GLU A 261 5.16 -23.60 4.45
C GLU A 261 6.06 -24.79 4.06
N ASP A 262 5.54 -25.74 3.31
CA ASP A 262 6.29 -26.90 2.79
C ASP A 262 7.49 -26.46 1.96
N TYR A 263 7.35 -25.41 1.16
CA TYR A 263 8.48 -24.88 0.38
C TYR A 263 9.53 -24.25 1.29
N LEU A 264 9.15 -23.50 2.34
CA LEU A 264 10.11 -22.93 3.28
C LEU A 264 10.91 -24.01 4.03
N PHE A 265 10.29 -25.15 4.34
CA PHE A 265 10.96 -26.28 5.00
C PHE A 265 11.83 -27.13 4.07
N THR A 266 11.38 -27.36 2.84
CA THR A 266 12.05 -28.29 1.90
C THR A 266 12.95 -27.58 0.89
N GLY A 267 12.70 -26.31 0.61
CA GLY A 267 13.40 -25.52 -0.39
C GLY A 267 14.78 -25.08 0.07
N ARG A 268 15.67 -24.89 -0.90
CA ARG A 268 16.96 -24.21 -0.70
C ARG A 268 16.87 -22.84 -1.36
N HIS A 269 17.23 -21.80 -0.62
CA HIS A 269 17.38 -20.45 -1.14
C HIS A 269 18.77 -19.92 -0.81
N LYS A 270 19.25 -18.98 -1.62
CA LYS A 270 20.56 -18.37 -1.39
C LYS A 270 20.49 -17.46 -0.16
N LYS A 271 21.57 -17.47 0.64
CA LYS A 271 21.74 -16.47 1.71
C LYS A 271 22.25 -15.17 1.08
N TYR A 272 21.60 -14.07 1.43
CA TYR A 272 22.01 -12.72 1.04
C TYR A 272 22.46 -11.97 2.30
N GLN A 273 23.57 -11.24 2.22
CA GLN A 273 24.16 -10.48 3.32
C GLN A 273 24.80 -9.21 2.78
N SER A 274 24.00 -8.36 2.12
CA SER A 274 24.50 -7.08 1.59
C SER A 274 24.62 -5.99 2.66
N GLY A 275 24.11 -6.26 3.88
CA GLY A 275 23.96 -5.26 4.93
C GLY A 275 22.72 -4.37 4.76
N ASN A 276 21.95 -4.58 3.68
CA ASN A 276 20.66 -3.95 3.46
C ASN A 276 19.56 -5.02 3.47
N TRP A 277 18.89 -5.14 4.61
CA TRP A 277 17.89 -6.18 4.85
C TRP A 277 16.73 -6.14 3.85
N VAL A 278 16.31 -4.96 3.39
CA VAL A 278 15.24 -4.82 2.39
C VAL A 278 15.65 -5.44 1.06
N ARG A 279 16.91 -5.23 0.66
CA ARG A 279 17.49 -5.81 -0.55
C ARG A 279 17.65 -7.32 -0.41
N ASP A 280 18.14 -7.77 0.74
CA ASP A 280 18.37 -9.18 1.00
C ASP A 280 17.03 -9.95 1.01
N ASP A 281 16.02 -9.46 1.73
CA ASP A 281 14.68 -10.06 1.78
C ASP A 281 13.97 -10.06 0.42
N TYR A 282 14.13 -9.00 -0.38
CA TYR A 282 13.64 -8.96 -1.76
C TYR A 282 14.22 -10.13 -2.57
N ASN A 283 15.54 -10.33 -2.51
CA ASN A 283 16.17 -11.41 -3.27
C ASN A 283 15.76 -12.79 -2.75
N ILE A 284 15.59 -12.96 -1.43
CA ILE A 284 15.09 -14.21 -0.84
C ILE A 284 13.68 -14.53 -1.35
N LEU A 285 12.76 -13.55 -1.37
CA LEU A 285 11.41 -13.74 -1.90
C LEU A 285 11.40 -14.09 -3.39
N VAL A 286 12.24 -13.44 -4.19
CA VAL A 286 12.38 -13.75 -5.63
C VAL A 286 12.90 -15.18 -5.83
N ASP A 287 13.89 -15.61 -5.04
CA ASP A 287 14.40 -16.99 -5.09
C ASP A 287 13.33 -18.02 -4.70
N ILE A 288 12.58 -17.74 -3.62
CA ILE A 288 11.46 -18.59 -3.20
C ILE A 288 10.42 -18.70 -4.30
N GLN A 289 9.98 -17.55 -4.85
CA GLN A 289 8.99 -17.52 -5.92
C GLN A 289 9.47 -18.32 -7.15
N ASN A 290 10.73 -18.16 -7.56
CA ASN A 290 11.30 -18.84 -8.71
C ASN A 290 11.44 -20.35 -8.49
N GLY A 291 11.78 -20.79 -7.28
CA GLY A 291 11.84 -22.22 -6.99
C GLY A 291 10.45 -22.86 -6.86
N MET A 292 9.46 -22.13 -6.33
CA MET A 292 8.06 -22.59 -6.31
C MET A 292 7.44 -22.70 -7.70
N LYS A 293 7.84 -21.86 -8.66
CA LYS A 293 7.43 -21.94 -10.08
C LYS A 293 7.94 -23.19 -10.80
N LYS A 294 9.03 -23.80 -10.30
CA LYS A 294 9.67 -24.97 -10.92
C LYS A 294 9.15 -26.32 -10.38
N LYS A 295 8.39 -26.31 -9.28
CA LYS A 295 7.75 -27.49 -8.69
C LYS A 295 6.35 -27.65 -9.27
#